data_AF-F3YYP4-F1
#
_entry.id   AF-F3YYP4-F1
#
_cell.length_a   1.000
_cell.length_b   1.000
_cell.length_c   1.000
_cell.angle_alpha   90.00
_cell.angle_beta   90.00
_cell.angle_gamma   90.00
#
_symmetry.space_group_name_H-M   'P 1'
#
loop_
_entity.id
_entity.type
_entity.pdbx_description
1 polymer ?
#
loop_
_entity_poly.entity_id
_entity_poly.type
_entity_poly.pdbx_seq_one_letter_code
_entity_poly.pdbx_strand_id
1 'polypeptide(L)'
;MRQSRVYWACLLAAVVLVGQAWAAGIDPAGEPMHRSIWTVRLWSPYIVGLLIGLLNCLALVISDRTLGASSAYATAAGMVEKTVPGGKPEAREYYRRNPPRVGWGFMLLLGVVVGSFLSAQLSTDFRPEWVPPLWLAAHGPELLPRLLTAFAGGAIMAFGARVAGGCTSGHGISGTMQLATSSWLALACFFIGGAAVAHMLY
;
A
#
# COMPACT_ATOMS: atom_id res chain seq x y z
N MET A 1 18.09 17.86 -21.68
CA MET A 1 18.33 16.66 -22.54
C MET A 1 19.47 15.73 -22.07
N ARG A 2 20.32 16.11 -21.10
CA ARG A 2 21.43 15.25 -20.61
C ARG A 2 21.04 14.32 -19.43
N GLN A 3 19.96 14.65 -18.71
CA GLN A 3 19.49 13.88 -17.54
C GLN A 3 18.67 12.62 -17.89
N SER A 4 17.91 12.62 -18.98
CA SER A 4 17.06 11.47 -19.37
C SER A 4 17.85 10.19 -19.65
N ARG A 5 19.08 10.31 -20.17
CA ARG A 5 19.94 9.14 -20.46
C ARG A 5 20.50 8.46 -19.21
N VAL A 6 20.72 9.21 -18.13
CA VAL A 6 21.16 8.66 -16.84
C VAL A 6 20.01 7.92 -16.16
N TYR A 7 18.78 8.43 -16.26
CA TYR A 7 17.59 7.76 -15.73
C TYR A 7 17.30 6.42 -16.44
N TRP A 8 17.43 6.36 -17.76
CA TRP A 8 17.31 5.10 -18.51
C TRP A 8 18.43 4.11 -18.19
N ALA A 9 19.66 4.58 -17.99
CA ALA A 9 20.79 3.74 -17.59
C ALA A 9 20.62 3.16 -16.18
N CYS A 10 20.11 3.94 -15.22
CA CYS A 10 19.81 3.45 -13.86
C CYS A 10 18.59 2.51 -13.84
N LEU A 11 17.58 2.73 -14.68
CA LEU A 11 16.40 1.88 -14.79
C LEU A 11 16.74 0.52 -15.41
N LEU A 12 17.56 0.53 -16.48
CA LEU A 12 18.12 -0.68 -17.06
C LEU A 12 19.07 -1.37 -16.08
N ALA A 13 19.91 -0.64 -15.35
CA ALA A 13 20.77 -1.23 -14.33
C ALA A 13 19.96 -1.84 -13.18
N ALA A 14 18.87 -1.22 -12.72
CA ALA A 14 18.01 -1.79 -11.68
C ALA A 14 17.24 -3.02 -12.16
N VAL A 15 16.70 -3.00 -13.38
CA VAL A 15 16.02 -4.16 -13.99
C VAL A 15 17.00 -5.30 -14.27
N VAL A 16 18.22 -4.99 -14.73
CA VAL A 16 19.29 -5.97 -14.96
C VAL A 16 19.86 -6.49 -13.64
N LEU A 17 20.05 -5.66 -12.62
CA LEU A 17 20.54 -6.11 -11.30
C LEU A 17 19.48 -6.93 -10.54
N VAL A 18 18.20 -6.60 -10.65
CA VAL A 18 17.10 -7.45 -10.15
C VAL A 18 17.01 -8.76 -10.94
N GLY A 19 17.31 -8.72 -12.25
CA GLY A 19 17.41 -9.92 -13.09
C GLY A 19 18.67 -10.78 -12.83
N GLN A 20 19.79 -10.18 -12.41
CA GLN A 20 21.09 -10.85 -12.23
C GLN A 20 21.33 -11.32 -10.78
N ALA A 21 20.79 -10.61 -9.78
CA ALA A 21 20.85 -11.01 -8.37
C ALA A 21 20.04 -12.29 -8.07
N TRP A 22 19.28 -12.79 -9.05
CA TRP A 22 18.45 -13.99 -8.95
C TRP A 22 19.02 -15.22 -9.67
N ALA A 23 20.31 -15.20 -10.05
CA ALA A 23 21.05 -16.39 -10.45
C ALA A 23 21.57 -17.23 -9.26
N ALA A 24 21.33 -16.79 -8.01
CA ALA A 24 21.80 -17.47 -6.79
C ALA A 24 20.68 -17.61 -5.75
N GLY A 25 19.55 -18.21 -6.13
CA GLY A 25 18.49 -18.59 -5.20
C GLY A 25 18.84 -19.88 -4.47
N ILE A 26 19.54 -19.79 -3.34
CA ILE A 26 19.72 -20.88 -2.38
C ILE A 26 18.68 -20.69 -1.26
N ASP A 27 17.76 -21.65 -1.13
CA ASP A 27 16.98 -21.88 0.10
C ASP A 27 17.98 -22.18 1.24
N PRO A 28 17.82 -21.70 2.49
CA PRO A 28 18.63 -22.18 3.64
C PRO A 28 18.69 -23.72 3.79
N ALA A 29 17.81 -24.47 3.12
CA ALA A 29 17.82 -25.93 3.02
C ALA A 29 18.56 -26.53 1.79
N GLY A 30 19.06 -25.73 0.85
CA GLY A 30 19.87 -26.20 -0.29
C GLY A 30 19.10 -26.85 -1.45
N GLU A 31 17.77 -26.77 -1.48
CA GLU A 31 16.95 -27.36 -2.55
C GLU A 31 16.79 -26.42 -3.76
N PRO A 32 16.88 -26.93 -5.01
CA PRO A 32 16.68 -26.13 -6.21
C PRO A 32 15.22 -25.68 -6.31
N MET A 33 15.00 -24.36 -6.31
CA MET A 33 13.67 -23.75 -6.43
C MET A 33 13.08 -23.97 -7.84
N HIS A 34 12.44 -25.12 -8.07
CA HIS A 34 11.71 -25.44 -9.30
C HIS A 34 10.33 -24.71 -9.38
N ARG A 35 10.08 -23.69 -8.56
CA ARG A 35 8.84 -22.89 -8.63
C ARG A 35 9.13 -21.55 -9.28
N SER A 36 8.38 -21.25 -10.34
CA SER A 36 8.40 -19.95 -11.02
C SER A 36 8.14 -18.82 -10.01
N ILE A 37 8.88 -17.71 -10.12
CA ILE A 37 8.76 -16.53 -9.24
C ILE A 37 7.33 -15.98 -9.16
N TRP A 38 6.52 -16.25 -10.18
CA TRP A 38 5.14 -15.81 -10.31
C TRP A 38 4.15 -16.67 -9.50
N THR A 39 4.60 -17.82 -8.98
CA THR A 39 3.76 -18.83 -8.32
C THR A 39 4.05 -18.98 -6.82
N VAL A 40 5.10 -18.32 -6.32
CA VAL A 40 5.47 -18.37 -4.90
C VAL A 40 4.57 -17.45 -4.07
N ARG A 41 3.95 -18.02 -3.03
CA ARG A 41 3.03 -17.31 -2.12
C ARG A 41 3.73 -16.32 -1.20
N LEU A 42 4.93 -16.65 -0.74
CA LEU A 42 5.68 -15.85 0.20
C LEU A 42 7.06 -15.54 -0.38
N TRP A 43 7.32 -14.26 -0.59
CA TRP A 43 8.64 -13.77 -0.99
C TRP A 43 9.48 -13.44 0.24
N SER A 44 10.80 -13.50 0.11
CA SER A 44 11.70 -13.05 1.17
C SER A 44 11.40 -11.58 1.52
N PRO A 45 11.20 -11.24 2.81
CA PRO A 45 10.84 -9.89 3.23
C PRO A 45 11.94 -8.88 2.88
N TYR A 46 13.21 -9.29 2.85
CA TYR A 46 14.33 -8.45 2.45
C TYR A 46 14.26 -8.06 0.97
N ILE A 47 13.91 -9.00 0.10
CA ILE A 47 13.76 -8.76 -1.34
C ILE A 47 12.57 -7.83 -1.59
N VAL A 48 11.43 -8.11 -0.96
CA VAL A 48 10.24 -7.26 -1.10
C VAL A 48 10.52 -5.85 -0.59
N GLY A 49 11.19 -5.72 0.56
CA GLY A 49 11.59 -4.42 1.10
C GLY A 49 12.51 -3.64 0.16
N LEU A 50 13.51 -4.30 -0.43
CA LEU A 50 14.39 -3.69 -1.44
C LEU A 50 13.59 -3.23 -2.67
N LEU A 51 12.70 -4.07 -3.20
CA LEU A 51 11.88 -3.74 -4.37
C LEU A 51 10.92 -2.57 -4.11
N ILE A 52 10.28 -2.52 -2.94
CA ILE A 52 9.40 -1.41 -2.53
C ILE A 52 10.21 -0.12 -2.37
N GLY A 53 11.41 -0.20 -1.78
CA GLY A 53 12.30 0.96 -1.65
C GLY A 53 12.73 1.50 -3.00
N LEU A 54 13.15 0.61 -3.92
CA LEU A 54 13.51 0.97 -5.31
C LEU A 54 12.30 1.57 -6.05
N LEU A 55 11.11 1.00 -5.88
CA LEU A 55 9.87 1.52 -6.45
C LEU A 55 9.58 2.94 -5.94
N ASN A 56 9.78 3.20 -4.64
CA ASN A 56 9.57 4.53 -4.08
C ASN A 56 10.61 5.55 -4.60
N CYS A 57 11.88 5.16 -4.68
CA CYS A 57 12.91 5.98 -5.32
C CYS A 57 12.55 6.30 -6.76
N LEU A 58 12.05 5.31 -7.50
CA LEU A 58 11.64 5.47 -8.89
C LEU A 58 10.43 6.40 -9.03
N ALA A 59 9.43 6.26 -8.15
CA ALA A 59 8.27 7.13 -8.11
C ALA A 59 8.67 8.60 -7.85
N LEU A 60 9.60 8.82 -6.93
CA LEU A 60 10.16 10.15 -6.65
C LEU A 60 10.90 10.71 -7.88
N VAL A 61 11.74 9.91 -8.52
CA VAL A 61 12.54 10.35 -9.67
C VAL A 61 11.70 10.63 -10.92
N ILE A 62 10.68 9.81 -11.20
CA ILE A 62 9.86 9.94 -12.41
C ILE A 62 8.77 10.99 -12.24
N SER A 63 8.13 11.03 -11.07
CA SER A 63 6.87 11.76 -10.87
C SER A 63 6.97 12.89 -9.84
N ASP A 64 8.10 13.06 -9.14
CA ASP A 64 8.25 13.97 -7.99
C ASP A 64 7.14 13.77 -6.94
N ARG A 65 6.60 12.55 -6.85
CA ARG A 65 5.53 12.17 -5.92
C ARG A 65 5.96 10.98 -5.08
N THR A 66 5.62 11.05 -3.80
CA THR A 66 5.80 9.95 -2.84
C THR A 66 4.71 8.89 -3.01
N LEU A 67 4.98 7.68 -2.51
CA LEU A 67 3.96 6.65 -2.37
C LEU A 67 3.01 7.01 -1.21
N GLY A 68 1.75 7.27 -1.54
CA GLY A 68 0.71 7.59 -0.56
C GLY A 68 -0.68 7.27 -1.09
N ALA A 69 -1.44 6.47 -0.34
CA ALA A 69 -2.76 6.00 -0.74
C ALA A 69 -3.92 6.81 -0.13
N SER A 70 -3.76 7.35 1.08
CA SER A 70 -4.85 7.96 1.85
C SER A 70 -5.55 9.14 1.16
N SER A 71 -4.80 9.97 0.44
CA SER A 71 -5.38 11.09 -0.31
C SER A 71 -6.20 10.64 -1.52
N ALA A 72 -5.90 9.47 -2.10
CA ALA A 72 -6.67 8.92 -3.21
C ALA A 72 -8.11 8.59 -2.80
N TYR A 73 -8.31 8.08 -1.57
CA TYR A 73 -9.64 7.83 -1.03
C TYR A 73 -10.46 9.12 -0.83
N ALA A 74 -9.82 10.19 -0.35
CA ALA A 74 -10.48 11.48 -0.23
C ALA A 74 -10.85 12.07 -1.60
N THR A 75 -9.96 11.95 -2.58
CA THR A 75 -10.24 12.35 -3.97
C THR A 75 -11.39 11.53 -4.56
N ALA A 76 -11.43 10.21 -4.34
CA ALA A 76 -12.51 9.34 -4.78
C ALA A 76 -13.85 9.76 -4.16
N ALA A 77 -13.89 10.00 -2.84
CA ALA A 77 -15.07 10.49 -2.15
C ALA A 77 -15.53 11.84 -2.71
N GLY A 78 -14.60 12.76 -3.00
CA GLY A 78 -14.90 14.04 -3.63
C GLY A 78 -15.43 13.91 -5.06
N MET A 79 -15.02 12.90 -5.82
CA MET A 79 -15.59 12.60 -7.15
C MET A 79 -17.00 12.05 -7.03
N VAL A 80 -17.24 11.14 -6.08
CA VAL A 80 -18.59 10.62 -5.81
C VAL A 80 -19.51 11.74 -5.34
N GLU A 81 -19.02 12.67 -4.52
CA GLU A 81 -19.81 13.83 -4.10
C GLU A 81 -20.28 14.67 -5.29
N LYS A 82 -19.49 14.79 -6.36
CA LYS A 82 -19.90 15.51 -7.60
C LYS A 82 -21.02 14.82 -8.34
N THR A 83 -21.13 13.50 -8.25
CA THR A 83 -22.16 12.74 -8.95
C THR A 83 -23.48 12.71 -8.18
N VAL A 84 -23.48 13.09 -6.89
CA VAL A 84 -24.67 13.21 -6.07
C VAL A 84 -25.36 14.57 -6.32
N PRO A 85 -26.69 14.61 -6.57
CA PRO A 85 -27.42 15.87 -6.75
C PRO A 85 -27.22 16.83 -5.56
N GLY A 86 -26.76 18.04 -5.86
CA GLY A 86 -26.49 19.07 -4.84
C GLY A 86 -25.11 18.99 -4.17
N GLY A 87 -24.29 17.99 -4.50
CA GLY A 87 -22.92 17.90 -4.03
C GLY A 87 -22.05 19.01 -4.62
N LYS A 88 -21.47 19.83 -3.74
CA LYS A 88 -20.55 20.91 -4.11
C LYS A 88 -19.25 20.72 -3.34
N PRO A 89 -18.43 19.71 -3.70
CA PRO A 89 -17.17 19.48 -3.01
C PRO A 89 -16.27 20.72 -3.06
N GLU A 90 -16.31 21.50 -4.15
CA GLU A 90 -15.60 22.78 -4.31
C GLU A 90 -15.95 23.84 -3.26
N ALA A 91 -17.11 23.72 -2.58
CA ALA A 91 -17.48 24.62 -1.49
C ALA A 91 -16.65 24.38 -0.22
N ARG A 92 -16.05 23.18 -0.06
CA ARG A 92 -15.23 22.83 1.10
C ARG A 92 -13.78 23.25 0.89
N GLU A 93 -13.17 23.81 1.94
CA GLU A 93 -11.78 24.28 1.90
C GLU A 93 -10.78 23.18 1.50
N TYR A 94 -11.00 21.96 2.00
CA TYR A 94 -10.14 20.81 1.67
C TYR A 94 -10.07 20.54 0.16
N TYR A 95 -11.21 20.51 -0.53
CA TYR A 95 -11.27 20.22 -1.96
C TYR A 95 -10.88 21.41 -2.84
N ARG A 96 -10.93 22.64 -2.31
CA ARG A 96 -10.30 23.80 -2.97
C ARG A 96 -8.79 23.66 -3.02
N ARG A 97 -8.18 23.17 -1.93
CA ARG A 97 -6.73 22.91 -1.86
C ARG A 97 -6.34 21.60 -2.56
N ASN A 98 -7.22 20.60 -2.55
CA ASN A 98 -7.01 19.27 -3.13
C ASN A 98 -8.15 18.94 -4.10
N PRO A 99 -8.10 19.45 -5.35
CA PRO A 99 -9.19 19.26 -6.29
C PRO A 99 -9.44 17.75 -6.54
N PRO A 100 -10.70 17.28 -6.47
CA PRO A 100 -11.04 15.88 -6.67
C PRO A 100 -10.94 15.53 -8.16
N ARG A 101 -9.72 15.26 -8.62
CA ARG A 101 -9.35 14.84 -9.97
C ARG A 101 -8.48 13.60 -9.90
N VAL A 102 -8.54 12.76 -10.94
CA VAL A 102 -7.71 11.57 -11.04
C VAL A 102 -6.26 12.02 -11.09
N GLY A 103 -5.53 11.75 -10.02
CA GLY A 103 -4.11 12.07 -9.89
C GLY A 103 -3.27 10.82 -9.70
N TRP A 104 -1.97 11.03 -9.50
CA TRP A 104 -0.99 9.98 -9.27
C TRP A 104 -1.43 8.95 -8.21
N GLY A 105 -1.88 9.40 -7.04
CA GLY A 105 -2.30 8.49 -5.97
C GLY A 105 -3.50 7.61 -6.33
N PHE A 106 -4.41 8.10 -7.19
CA PHE A 106 -5.55 7.32 -7.65
C PHE A 106 -5.13 6.24 -8.66
N MET A 107 -4.21 6.58 -9.57
CA MET A 107 -3.60 5.59 -10.48
C MET A 107 -2.81 4.53 -9.72
N LEU A 108 -2.07 4.95 -8.68
CA LEU A 108 -1.38 4.03 -7.78
C LEU A 108 -2.34 3.07 -7.09
N LEU A 109 -3.43 3.59 -6.51
CA LEU A 109 -4.44 2.77 -5.84
C LEU A 109 -5.04 1.73 -6.79
N LEU A 110 -5.38 2.15 -8.01
CA LEU A 110 -5.89 1.24 -9.04
C LEU A 110 -4.85 0.19 -9.44
N GLY A 111 -3.59 0.59 -9.60
CA GLY A 111 -2.48 -0.33 -9.86
C GLY A 111 -2.27 -1.35 -8.74
N VAL A 112 -2.41 -0.94 -7.47
CA VAL A 112 -2.33 -1.86 -6.32
C VAL A 112 -3.47 -2.87 -6.34
N VAL A 113 -4.69 -2.46 -6.66
CA VAL A 113 -5.85 -3.37 -6.75
C VAL A 113 -5.68 -4.38 -7.89
N VAL A 114 -5.33 -3.91 -9.09
CA VAL A 114 -5.13 -4.80 -10.25
C VAL A 114 -3.92 -5.70 -10.03
N GLY A 115 -2.82 -5.16 -9.51
CA GLY A 115 -1.59 -5.91 -9.23
C GLY A 115 -1.77 -6.97 -8.15
N SER A 116 -2.48 -6.66 -7.07
CA SER A 116 -2.77 -7.65 -6.02
C SER A 116 -3.70 -8.76 -6.52
N PHE A 117 -4.69 -8.42 -7.34
CA PHE A 117 -5.57 -9.40 -7.97
C PHE A 117 -4.81 -10.34 -8.91
N LEU A 118 -3.99 -9.79 -9.82
CA LEU A 118 -3.16 -10.60 -10.73
C LEU A 118 -2.18 -11.50 -9.95
N SER A 119 -1.55 -10.96 -8.91
CA SER A 119 -0.63 -11.72 -8.04
C SER A 119 -1.35 -12.89 -7.33
N ALA A 120 -2.55 -12.64 -6.80
CA ALA A 120 -3.37 -13.66 -6.15
C ALA A 120 -3.81 -14.77 -7.12
N GLN A 121 -4.15 -14.41 -8.36
CA GLN A 121 -4.48 -15.37 -9.41
C GLN A 121 -3.28 -16.23 -9.82
N LEU A 122 -2.11 -15.61 -10.08
CA LEU A 122 -0.89 -16.31 -10.49
C LEU A 122 -0.34 -17.23 -9.39
N SER A 123 -0.46 -16.82 -8.12
CA SER A 123 -0.04 -17.61 -6.97
C SER A 123 -1.08 -18.66 -6.53
N THR A 124 -2.22 -18.74 -7.23
CA THR A 124 -3.36 -19.61 -6.90
C THR A 124 -3.80 -19.45 -5.43
N ASP A 125 -3.75 -18.22 -4.94
CA ASP A 125 -4.04 -17.86 -3.54
C ASP A 125 -5.28 -16.98 -3.39
N PHE A 126 -5.98 -16.71 -4.50
CA PHE A 126 -7.26 -16.01 -4.46
C PHE A 126 -8.31 -16.86 -3.73
N ARG A 127 -8.77 -16.37 -2.57
CA ARG A 127 -9.78 -17.01 -1.73
C ARG A 127 -10.81 -15.97 -1.30
N PRO A 128 -12.05 -16.01 -1.82
CA PRO A 128 -13.11 -15.12 -1.36
C PRO A 128 -13.57 -15.55 0.03
N GLU A 129 -13.20 -14.78 1.05
CA GLU A 129 -13.54 -15.05 2.45
C GLU A 129 -14.25 -13.84 3.06
N TRP A 130 -15.47 -14.04 3.56
CA TRP A 130 -16.22 -12.99 4.26
C TRP A 130 -15.85 -12.88 5.74
N VAL A 131 -15.55 -14.03 6.36
CA VAL A 131 -15.14 -14.14 7.76
C VAL A 131 -13.78 -14.84 7.80
N PRO A 132 -12.69 -14.11 8.08
CA PRO A 132 -11.36 -14.71 8.16
C PRO A 132 -11.25 -15.74 9.30
N PRO A 133 -10.42 -16.79 9.17
CA PRO A 133 -10.26 -17.83 10.19
C PRO A 133 -9.92 -17.31 11.60
N LEU A 134 -9.13 -16.23 11.69
CA LEU A 134 -8.76 -15.61 12.96
C LEU A 134 -9.98 -15.00 13.69
N TRP A 135 -10.87 -14.36 12.92
CA TRP A 135 -12.12 -13.83 13.48
C TRP A 135 -13.07 -14.97 13.87
N LEU A 136 -13.16 -16.00 13.03
CA LEU A 136 -13.98 -17.18 13.30
C LEU A 136 -13.59 -17.83 14.63
N ALA A 137 -12.28 -17.92 14.92
CA ALA A 137 -11.76 -18.49 16.16
C ALA A 137 -12.08 -17.64 17.40
N ALA A 138 -12.04 -16.31 17.30
CA ALA A 138 -12.22 -15.41 18.45
C ALA A 138 -13.68 -15.01 18.71
N HIS A 139 -14.50 -14.87 17.66
CA HIS A 139 -15.83 -14.26 17.74
C HIS A 139 -16.94 -15.09 17.06
N GLY A 140 -16.61 -16.21 16.41
CA GLY A 140 -17.57 -17.08 15.73
C GLY A 140 -17.86 -16.69 14.27
N PRO A 141 -18.81 -17.41 13.61
CA PRO A 141 -19.04 -17.31 12.17
C PRO A 141 -19.94 -16.14 11.75
N GLU A 142 -20.43 -15.35 12.71
CA GLU A 142 -21.43 -14.32 12.45
C GLU A 142 -20.88 -13.20 11.56
N LEU A 143 -21.58 -12.96 10.44
CA LEU A 143 -21.16 -12.00 9.43
C LEU A 143 -21.35 -10.55 9.89
N LEU A 144 -22.48 -10.26 10.56
CA LEU A 144 -22.85 -8.89 10.88
C LEU A 144 -21.84 -8.22 11.85
N PRO A 145 -21.42 -8.86 12.96
CA PRO A 145 -20.39 -8.30 13.84
C PRO A 145 -19.06 -8.06 13.09
N ARG A 146 -18.67 -8.98 12.20
CA ARG A 146 -17.44 -8.85 11.41
C ARG A 146 -17.48 -7.65 10.46
N LEU A 147 -18.61 -7.42 9.81
CA LEU A 147 -18.78 -6.29 8.91
C LEU A 147 -18.81 -4.97 9.66
N LEU A 148 -19.56 -4.89 10.77
CA LEU A 148 -19.65 -3.69 11.59
C LEU A 148 -18.29 -3.30 12.17
N THR A 149 -17.55 -4.26 12.73
CA THR A 149 -16.23 -4.00 13.32
C THR A 149 -15.21 -3.57 12.27
N ALA A 150 -15.21 -4.18 11.08
CA ALA A 150 -14.29 -3.77 10.01
C ALA A 150 -14.66 -2.41 9.41
N PHE A 151 -15.95 -2.10 9.27
CA PHE A 151 -16.39 -0.79 8.83
C PHE A 151 -16.02 0.30 9.85
N ALA A 152 -16.29 0.08 11.13
CA ALA A 152 -15.93 0.99 12.22
C ALA A 152 -14.41 1.17 12.30
N GLY A 153 -13.64 0.08 12.25
CA GLY A 153 -12.17 0.12 12.23
C GLY A 153 -11.62 0.87 11.01
N GLY A 154 -12.20 0.65 9.83
CA GLY A 154 -11.86 1.38 8.61
C GLY A 154 -12.14 2.89 8.72
N ALA A 155 -13.27 3.27 9.32
CA ALA A 155 -13.61 4.68 9.56
C ALA A 155 -12.64 5.35 10.53
N ILE A 156 -12.31 4.70 11.64
CA ILE A 156 -11.32 5.18 12.63
C ILE A 156 -9.93 5.29 11.98
N MET A 157 -9.51 4.29 11.21
CA MET A 157 -8.24 4.30 10.48
C MET A 157 -8.17 5.44 9.46
N ALA A 158 -9.25 5.67 8.70
CA ALA A 158 -9.32 6.75 7.73
C ALA A 158 -9.23 8.13 8.41
N PHE A 159 -9.97 8.32 9.50
CA PHE A 159 -9.88 9.51 10.33
C PHE A 159 -8.47 9.73 10.87
N GLY A 160 -7.87 8.71 11.50
CA GLY A 160 -6.51 8.75 12.03
C GLY A 160 -5.47 9.09 10.97
N ALA A 161 -5.58 8.52 9.77
CA ALA A 161 -4.68 8.82 8.65
C ALA A 161 -4.82 10.26 8.12
N ARG A 162 -5.90 10.97 8.43
CA ARG A 162 -6.05 12.41 8.13
C ARG A 162 -5.50 13.27 9.26
N VAL A 163 -5.74 12.89 10.52
CA VAL A 163 -5.13 13.55 11.69
C VAL A 163 -3.61 13.47 11.63
N ALA A 164 -3.04 12.32 11.28
CA ALA A 164 -1.59 12.13 11.15
C ALA A 164 -0.98 12.82 9.92
N GLY A 165 -1.80 13.28 8.96
CA GLY A 165 -1.32 13.84 7.69
C GLY A 165 -0.86 12.79 6.67
N GLY A 166 -0.98 11.49 6.98
CA GLY A 166 -0.54 10.41 6.10
C GLY A 166 -1.00 9.03 6.57
N CYS A 167 -0.85 8.05 5.68
CA CYS A 167 -1.07 6.63 5.99
C CYS A 167 0.27 5.90 6.20
N THR A 168 0.22 4.60 6.46
CA THR A 168 1.39 3.73 6.60
C THR A 168 2.31 3.77 5.38
N SER A 169 1.80 3.84 4.15
CA SER A 169 2.67 3.99 2.96
C SER A 169 3.32 5.37 2.89
N GLY A 170 2.59 6.42 3.29
CA GLY A 170 3.11 7.80 3.33
C GLY A 170 4.20 7.99 4.38
N HIS A 171 3.92 7.67 5.64
CA HIS A 171 4.90 7.83 6.73
C HIS A 171 5.90 6.68 6.76
N GLY A 172 5.45 5.43 6.66
CA GLY A 172 6.27 4.24 6.86
C GLY A 172 7.20 3.89 5.71
N ILE A 173 6.82 4.18 4.46
CA ILE A 173 7.70 3.97 3.29
C ILE A 173 8.35 5.29 2.88
N SER A 174 7.55 6.27 2.46
CA SER A 174 8.09 7.49 1.87
C SER A 174 8.75 8.41 2.90
N GLY A 175 8.18 8.53 4.09
CA GLY A 175 8.66 9.42 5.15
C GLY A 175 9.91 8.91 5.87
N THR A 176 9.98 7.62 6.15
CA THR A 176 11.17 6.98 6.75
C THR A 176 12.38 7.03 5.81
N MET A 177 12.17 6.84 4.49
CA MET A 177 13.23 6.99 3.48
C MET A 177 13.80 8.41 3.43
N GLN A 178 12.99 9.42 3.74
CA GLN A 178 13.41 10.83 3.85
C GLN A 178 13.98 11.16 5.24
N LEU A 179 14.07 10.18 6.14
CA LEU A 179 14.48 10.35 7.54
C LEU A 179 13.64 11.40 8.30
N ALA A 180 12.37 11.58 7.90
CA ALA A 180 11.49 12.54 8.53
C ALA A 180 11.13 12.11 9.96
N THR A 181 11.51 12.90 10.97
CA THR A 181 11.25 12.60 12.39
C THR A 181 9.78 12.40 12.69
N SER A 182 8.91 13.21 12.07
CA SER A 182 7.45 13.06 12.19
C SER A 182 6.94 11.71 11.70
N SER A 183 7.59 11.13 10.69
CA SER A 183 7.21 9.84 10.14
C SER A 183 7.67 8.67 11.00
N TRP A 184 8.85 8.77 11.60
CA TRP A 184 9.30 7.80 12.59
C TRP A 184 8.40 7.77 13.83
N LEU A 185 7.98 8.94 14.32
CA LEU A 185 7.03 9.04 15.42
C LEU A 185 5.66 8.45 15.04
N ALA A 186 5.12 8.83 13.88
CA ALA A 186 3.85 8.29 13.39
C ALA A 186 3.90 6.77 13.23
N LEU A 187 5.00 6.23 12.69
CA LEU A 187 5.20 4.79 12.52
C LEU A 187 5.19 4.06 13.87
N ALA A 188 5.90 4.57 14.88
CA ALA A 188 5.89 3.99 16.23
C ALA A 188 4.47 3.96 16.81
N CYS A 189 3.72 5.07 16.70
CA CYS A 189 2.33 5.13 17.15
C CYS A 189 1.42 4.15 16.39
N PHE A 190 1.60 3.98 15.09
CA PHE A 190 0.82 3.02 14.29
C PHE A 190 1.05 1.57 14.74
N PHE A 191 2.31 1.19 15.00
CA PHE A 191 2.63 -0.14 15.49
C PHE A 191 2.09 -0.39 16.89
N ILE A 192 2.28 0.55 17.82
CA ILE A 192 1.78 0.44 19.19
C ILE A 192 0.25 0.36 19.20
N GLY A 193 -0.42 1.25 18.49
CA GLY A 193 -1.89 1.27 18.41
C GLY A 193 -2.44 0.00 17.76
N GLY A 194 -1.82 -0.45 16.66
CA GLY A 194 -2.21 -1.69 15.98
C GLY A 194 -2.03 -2.93 16.86
N ALA A 195 -0.90 -3.05 17.56
CA ALA A 195 -0.64 -4.16 18.48
C ALA A 195 -1.61 -4.16 19.67
N ALA A 196 -1.89 -2.99 20.25
CA ALA A 196 -2.84 -2.84 21.34
C ALA A 196 -4.27 -3.26 20.91
N VAL A 197 -4.75 -2.77 19.76
CA VAL A 197 -6.07 -3.16 19.24
C VAL A 197 -6.12 -4.64 18.89
N ALA A 198 -5.05 -5.20 18.29
CA ALA A 198 -4.99 -6.63 17.98
C ALA A 198 -5.13 -7.49 19.24
N HIS A 199 -4.43 -7.15 20.32
CA HIS A 199 -4.52 -7.85 21.61
C HIS A 199 -5.88 -7.64 22.32
N MET A 200 -6.59 -6.55 22.04
CA MET A 200 -7.93 -6.34 22.60
C MET A 200 -9.01 -7.13 21.88
N LEU A 201 -8.82 -7.41 20.59
CA LEU A 201 -9.79 -8.11 19.75
C LEU A 201 -9.58 -9.64 19.73
N TYR A 202 -8.34 -10.10 19.82
CA TYR A 202 -7.96 -11.51 19.72
C TYR A 202 -7.21 -11.95 20.97
#